data_AF-A0A1G2HI67-F1
#
_entry.id   AF-A0A1G2HI67-F1
#
_cell.length_a   1.000
_cell.length_b   1.000
_cell.length_c   1.000
_cell.angle_alpha   90.00
_cell.angle_beta   90.00
_cell.angle_gamma   90.00
#
_symmetry.space_group_name_H-M   'P 1'
#
loop_
_entity.id
_entity.type
_entity.pdbx_description
1 polymer ?
#
loop_
_entity_poly.entity_id
_entity_poly.type
_entity_poly.pdbx_seq_one_letter_code
_entity_poly.pdbx_strand_id
1 'polypeptide(L)' 'MDANKKNSDKIYSETHYVAEQMWKYYDKKETFGLFLGLIKRKGVTWGYQMLSNMKDYKKRNNEKMPIKIVMAESRKMK' A
#
# COMPACT_ATOMS: atom_id res chain seq x y z
N MET A 1 5.18 -21.71 37.10
CA MET A 1 4.15 -20.78 36.56
C MET A 1 4.85 -19.88 35.57
N ASP A 2 4.89 -20.31 34.32
CA ASP A 2 5.57 -19.63 33.20
C ASP A 2 4.76 -18.43 32.73
N ALA A 3 5.18 -17.24 33.16
CA ALA A 3 4.60 -15.98 32.70
C ALA A 3 5.30 -15.49 31.43
N ASN A 4 4.49 -14.94 30.53
CA ASN A 4 4.85 -14.20 29.32
C ASN A 4 5.14 -15.02 28.05
N LYS A 5 4.06 -15.62 27.50
CA LYS A 5 3.83 -15.48 26.05
C LYS A 5 3.82 -13.99 25.74
N LYS A 6 4.98 -13.44 25.35
CA LYS A 6 5.08 -12.11 24.76
C LYS A 6 4.12 -12.11 23.57
N ASN A 7 2.97 -11.47 23.73
CA ASN A 7 2.15 -11.04 22.61
C ASN A 7 3.10 -10.29 21.69
N SER A 8 3.46 -10.92 20.58
CA SER A 8 4.06 -10.24 19.45
C SER A 8 2.96 -9.37 18.88
N ASP A 9 2.68 -8.26 19.54
CA ASP A 9 1.99 -7.12 18.97
C ASP A 9 2.84 -6.74 17.76
N LYS A 10 2.49 -7.32 16.61
CA LYS A 10 3.07 -6.93 15.33
C LYS A 10 2.73 -5.45 15.21
N ILE A 11 3.69 -4.61 15.54
CA ILE A 11 3.66 -3.19 15.22
C ILE A 11 3.54 -3.14 13.71
N TYR A 12 2.31 -3.11 13.21
CA TYR A 12 2.02 -2.88 11.81
C TYR A 12 2.36 -1.43 11.58
N SER A 13 3.62 -1.17 11.18
CA SER A 13 4.04 0.18 10.81
C SER A 13 3.05 0.70 9.77
N GLU A 14 2.74 1.98 9.82
CA GLU A 14 1.80 2.64 8.92
C GLU A 14 2.06 2.31 7.43
N THR A 15 3.34 2.22 7.03
CA THR A 15 3.79 1.75 5.71
C THR A 15 3.21 0.38 5.31
N HIS A 16 3.24 -0.59 6.21
CA HIS A 16 2.72 -1.95 5.96
C HIS A 16 1.19 -1.93 5.89
N TYR A 17 0.53 -1.16 6.75
CA TYR A 17 -0.91 -0.99 6.70
C TYR A 17 -1.35 -0.43 5.34
N VAL A 18 -0.75 0.67 4.88
CA VAL A 18 -1.09 1.28 3.59
C VAL A 18 -0.77 0.34 2.43
N ALA A 19 0.39 -0.33 2.45
CA ALA A 19 0.75 -1.33 1.46
C ALA A 19 -0.28 -2.48 1.41
N GLU A 20 -0.81 -2.92 2.55
CA GLU A 20 -1.83 -3.95 2.63
C GLU A 20 -3.16 -3.47 2.03
N GLN A 21 -3.58 -2.23 2.30
CA GLN A 21 -4.79 -1.67 1.70
C GLN A 21 -4.68 -1.55 0.18
N MET A 22 -3.51 -1.12 -0.32
CA MET A 22 -3.22 -1.07 -1.76
C MET A 22 -3.16 -2.48 -2.35
N TRP A 23 -2.57 -3.46 -1.64
CA TRP A 23 -2.56 -4.85 -2.06
C TRP A 23 -3.99 -5.43 -2.15
N LYS A 24 -4.83 -5.23 -1.14
CA LYS A 24 -6.25 -5.64 -1.10
C LYS A 24 -7.05 -5.08 -2.26
N TYR A 25 -6.73 -3.86 -2.70
CA TYR A 25 -7.34 -3.28 -3.90
C TYR A 25 -7.09 -4.12 -5.15
N TYR A 26 -5.88 -4.70 -5.31
CA TYR A 26 -5.54 -5.54 -6.46
C TYR A 26 -5.79 -7.03 -6.25
N ASP A 27 -5.70 -7.51 -5.02
CA ASP A 27 -5.75 -8.93 -4.63
C ASP A 27 -4.72 -9.80 -5.37
N LYS A 28 -3.50 -9.29 -5.48
CA LYS A 28 -2.39 -9.98 -6.17
C LYS A 28 -1.17 -10.02 -5.28
N LYS A 29 -0.74 -11.19 -4.81
CA LYS A 29 0.36 -11.34 -3.84
C LYS A 29 1.63 -10.56 -4.19
N GLU A 30 1.97 -10.48 -5.48
CA GLU A 30 3.17 -9.79 -5.98
C GLU A 30 3.13 -8.26 -5.79
N THR A 31 1.95 -7.66 -5.62
CA THR A 31 1.82 -6.19 -5.55
C THR A 31 2.12 -5.65 -4.15
N PHE A 32 2.01 -6.47 -3.10
CA PHE A 32 2.30 -6.02 -1.73
C PHE A 32 3.75 -5.56 -1.57
N GLY A 33 4.71 -6.39 -1.99
CA GLY A 33 6.14 -6.04 -1.91
C GLY A 33 6.48 -4.81 -2.75
N LEU A 34 5.84 -4.65 -3.91
CA LEU A 34 5.96 -3.47 -4.76
C LEU A 34 5.47 -2.21 -4.05
N PHE A 35 4.26 -2.21 -3.47
CA PHE A 35 3.75 -1.05 -2.75
C PHE A 35 4.57 -0.76 -1.50
N LEU A 36 4.98 -1.78 -0.75
CA LEU A 36 5.85 -1.62 0.40
C LEU A 36 7.16 -0.92 0.03
N GLY A 37 7.81 -1.33 -1.07
CA GLY A 37 9.03 -0.69 -1.58
C GLY A 37 8.82 0.75 -2.05
N LEU A 38 7.70 1.02 -2.73
CA LEU A 38 7.36 2.37 -3.19
C LEU A 38 7.08 3.34 -2.03
N ILE A 39 6.30 2.90 -1.04
CA ILE A 39 5.98 3.72 0.14
C ILE A 39 7.23 3.96 0.97
N LYS A 40 8.10 2.96 1.17
CA LYS A 40 9.40 3.16 1.86
C LYS A 40 10.27 4.20 1.15
N ARG A 41 10.20 4.29 -0.18
CA ARG A 41 10.98 5.26 -0.97
C ARG A 41 10.39 6.66 -0.96
N LYS A 42 9.06 6.78 -1.02
CA LYS A 42 8.35 8.07 -1.19
C LYS A 42 7.75 8.64 0.08
N GLY A 43 7.66 7.84 1.14
CA GLY A 43 6.95 8.17 2.36
C GLY A 43 5.50 7.71 2.36
N VAL A 44 4.97 7.60 3.57
CA VAL A 44 3.60 7.12 3.85
C VAL A 44 2.53 8.05 3.27
N THR A 45 2.78 9.37 3.26
CA THR A 45 1.88 10.37 2.66
C THR A 45 1.57 10.10 1.20
N TRP A 46 2.58 9.72 0.41
CA TRP A 46 2.38 9.31 -0.99
C TRP A 46 1.50 8.06 -1.08
N GLY A 47 1.70 7.09 -0.17
CA GLY A 47 0.90 5.88 -0.10
C GLY A 47 -0.59 6.17 0.12
N TYR A 48 -0.93 7.06 1.06
CA TYR A 48 -2.32 7.46 1.29
C TYR A 48 -2.94 8.19 0.10
N GLN A 49 -2.21 9.13 -0.50
CA GLN A 49 -2.68 9.83 -1.71
C GLN A 49 -2.96 8.82 -2.83
N MET A 50 -2.05 7.86 -3.05
CA MET A 50 -2.20 6.84 -4.07
C MET A 50 -3.39 5.90 -3.77
N LEU A 51 -3.58 5.50 -2.52
CA LEU A 51 -4.73 4.70 -2.11
C LEU A 51 -6.06 5.44 -2.36
N SER A 52 -6.10 6.75 -2.12
CA SER A 52 -7.27 7.59 -2.46
C SER A 52 -7.51 7.59 -3.96
N ASN A 53 -6.48 7.88 -4.76
CA ASN A 53 -6.58 7.90 -6.22
C ASN A 53 -7.07 6.57 -6.80
N MET A 54 -6.61 5.44 -6.24
CA MET A 54 -7.07 4.10 -6.63
C MET A 54 -8.57 3.91 -6.37
N LYS A 55 -9.05 4.30 -5.18
CA LYS A 55 -10.48 4.20 -4.82
C LYS A 55 -11.33 5.09 -5.73
N ASP A 56 -10.89 6.33 -5.97
CA ASP A 56 -11.58 7.27 -6.84
C ASP A 56 -11.61 6.79 -8.30
N TYR A 57 -10.51 6.23 -8.79
CA TYR A 57 -10.44 5.62 -10.13
C TYR A 57 -11.45 4.47 -10.25
N LYS A 58 -11.51 3.58 -9.25
CA LYS A 58 -12.47 2.47 -9.25
C LYS A 58 -13.91 2.95 -9.24
N LYS A 59 -14.20 4.01 -8.46
CA LYS A 59 -15.54 4.60 -8.40
C LYS A 59 -15.95 5.21 -9.74
N ARG A 60 -15.03 5.88 -10.46
CA ARG A 60 -15.33 6.56 -11.73
C ARG A 60 -15.39 5.61 -12.93
N ASN A 61 -14.45 4.68 -13.02
CA ASN A 61 -14.28 3.83 -14.20
C ASN A 61 -14.89 2.43 -14.03
N ASN A 62 -15.34 2.07 -12.82
CA ASN A 62 -15.79 0.73 -12.45
C ASN A 62 -14.73 -0.38 -12.64
N GLU A 63 -13.45 0.00 -12.72
CA GLU A 63 -12.31 -0.91 -12.90
C GLU A 63 -11.14 -0.52 -12.00
N LYS A 64 -10.19 -1.44 -11.80
CA LYS A 64 -8.98 -1.18 -11.00
C LYS A 64 -8.02 -0.30 -11.78
N MET A 65 -7.43 0.70 -11.12
CA MET A 65 -6.38 1.53 -11.71
C MET A 65 -5.23 0.64 -12.23
N PRO A 66 -4.72 0.85 -13.45
CA PRO A 66 -3.58 0.06 -13.91
C PRO A 66 -2.31 0.32 -13.09
N ILE A 67 -1.60 -0.75 -12.66
CA ILE A 67 -0.33 -0.65 -11.91
C ILE A 67 0.71 0.18 -12.64
N LYS A 68 0.72 0.17 -13.98
CA LYS A 68 1.62 1.00 -14.81
C LYS A 68 1.44 2.49 -14.51
N ILE A 69 0.22 2.96 -14.24
CA ILE A 69 -0.05 4.36 -13.89
C ILE A 69 0.55 4.67 -12.52
N VAL A 70 0.35 3.80 -11.54
CA VAL A 70 0.95 3.92 -10.20
C VAL A 70 2.47 4.03 -10.27
N MET A 71 3.11 3.18 -11.08
CA MET A 71 4.56 3.23 -11.27
C MET A 71 5.04 4.46 -12.04
N ALA A 72 4.23 5.01 -12.95
CA ALA A 72 4.57 6.24 -13.66
C ALA A 72 4.50 7.45 -12.72
N GLU A 73 3.44 7.56 -11.91
CA GLU A 73 3.31 8.59 -10.88
C GLU A 73 4.40 8.46 -9.80
N SER A 74 4.89 7.24 -9.56
CA SER A 74 6.04 7.05 -8.68
C SER A 74 7.35 7.62 -9.25
N ARG A 75 7.45 7.93 -10.55
CA ARG A 75 8.69 8.44 -11.17
C ARG A 75 8.73 9.97 -11.36
N LYS A 76 7.58 10.65 -11.27
CA LYS A 76 7.45 12.08 -11.61
C LYS A 76 7.80 13.08 -10.49
N MET A 77 8.06 12.61 -9.27
CA MET A 77 8.51 13.48 -8.17
C MET A 77 10.04 13.45 -8.13
N LYS A 78 10.67 14.45 -8.75
CA LYS A 78 12.09 14.77 -8.64
C LYS A 78 12.21 16.27 -8.44
#